data_AF-A0A7X3K340-F1
#
_entry.id   AF-A0A7X3K340-F1
#
_cell.length_a   1.000
_cell.length_b   1.000
_cell.length_c   1.000
_cell.angle_alpha   90.00
_cell.angle_beta   90.00
_cell.angle_gamma   90.00
#
_symmetry.space_group_name_H-M   'P 1'
#
loop_
_entity.id
_entity.type
_entity.pdbx_description
1 polymer ?
#
loop_
_entity_poly.entity_id
_entity_poly.type
_entity_poly.pdbx_seq_one_letter_code
_entity_poly.pdbx_strand_id
1 'polypeptide(L)' 'MFADDHLPPHFHVSTPDGEALVLIEGLQLSRGRLRKQDFEVATDWARNNMRLLRDRWDELNG' A
#
# COMPACT_ATOMS: atom_id res chain seq x y z
N MET A 1 -5.78 -7.67 25.10
CA MET A 1 -5.31 -6.42 24.45
C MET A 1 -5.01 -6.77 23.00
N PHE A 2 -5.92 -6.44 22.09
CA PHE A 2 -5.66 -6.51 20.65
C PHE A 2 -5.62 -5.05 20.18
N ALA A 3 -4.43 -4.46 20.23
CA ALA A 3 -4.20 -3.09 19.75
C ALA A 3 -3.68 -3.09 18.29
N ASP A 4 -3.83 -4.22 17.58
CA ASP A 4 -3.18 -4.49 16.29
C ASP A 4 -4.17 -4.90 15.17
N ASP A 5 -5.48 -4.95 15.42
CA ASP A 5 -6.37 -5.66 14.48
C ASP A 5 -6.75 -4.89 13.20
N HIS A 6 -6.41 -3.61 13.08
CA HIS A 6 -6.50 -2.92 11.79
C HIS A 6 -5.24 -2.10 11.54
N LEU A 7 -4.30 -2.67 10.77
CA LEU A 7 -3.27 -1.88 10.11
C LEU A 7 -3.96 -0.76 9.31
N PRO A 8 -3.41 0.47 9.27
CA PRO A 8 -3.94 1.51 8.40
C PRO A 8 -4.09 1.00 6.96
N PRO A 9 -5.09 1.49 6.20
CA PRO A 9 -5.31 1.05 4.82
C PRO A 9 -4.03 1.12 4.00
N HIS A 10 -3.62 -0.02 3.45
CA HIS A 10 -2.37 -0.16 2.72
C HIS A 10 -2.52 -1.15 1.56
N PHE A 11 -1.58 -1.10 0.63
CA PHE A 11 -1.45 -2.08 -0.44
C PHE A 11 -0.01 -2.62 -0.48
N HIS A 12 0.12 -3.83 -1.04
CA HIS A 12 1.39 -4.51 -1.16
C HIS A 12 1.99 -4.22 -2.53
N VAL A 13 3.28 -3.94 -2.56
CA VAL A 13 4.08 -3.84 -3.79
C VAL A 13 5.12 -4.94 -3.72
N SER A 14 5.09 -5.83 -4.70
CA SER A 14 6.07 -6.91 -4.84
C SER A 14 6.78 -6.78 -6.18
N THR A 15 8.10 -6.82 -6.14
CA THR A 15 8.99 -6.75 -7.29
C THR A 15 10.05 -7.84 -7.17
N PRO A 16 10.78 -8.18 -8.26
CA PRO A 16 11.89 -9.12 -8.17
C PRO A 16 12.98 -8.72 -7.16
N ASP A 17 13.12 -7.41 -6.90
CA ASP A 17 14.18 -6.83 -6.08
C ASP A 17 13.73 -6.49 -4.65
N GLY A 18 12.46 -6.70 -4.31
CA GLY A 18 11.95 -6.42 -2.97
C GLY A 18 10.44 -6.28 -2.86
N GLU A 19 9.99 -6.16 -1.62
CA GLU A 19 8.59 -6.03 -1.25
C GLU A 19 8.39 -4.94 -0.21
N ALA A 20 7.23 -4.28 -0.27
CA ALA A 20 6.85 -3.27 0.71
C ALA A 20 5.34 -3.12 0.87
N LEU A 21 4.96 -2.57 2.03
CA LEU A 21 3.62 -2.07 2.32
C LEU A 21 3.62 -0.56 2.13
N VAL A 22 2.69 -0.07 1.30
CA VAL A 22 2.51 1.34 1.04
C VAL A 22 1.14 1.76 1.58
N LEU A 23 1.11 2.79 2.43
CA LEU A 23 -0.14 3.35 2.92
C LEU A 23 -0.95 3.92 1.75
N ILE A 24 -2.24 3.60 1.70
CA ILE A 24 -3.14 4.19 0.71
C ILE A 24 -3.24 5.71 0.96
N GLU A 25 -3.34 6.11 2.22
CA GLU A 25 -3.24 7.52 2.59
C GLU A 25 -1.80 8.02 2.46
N GLY A 26 -1.60 9.13 1.75
CA GLY A 26 -0.29 9.77 1.59
C GLY A 26 0.70 9.03 0.69
N LEU A 27 0.44 7.77 0.32
CA LEU A 27 1.32 6.94 -0.52
C LEU A 27 2.74 6.85 0.04
N GLN A 28 2.85 6.53 1.32
CA GLN A 28 4.12 6.42 2.04
C GLN A 28 4.47 4.97 2.34
N LEU A 29 5.76 4.63 2.32
CA LEU A 29 6.24 3.32 2.78
C LEU A 29 5.96 3.17 4.27
N SER A 30 5.21 2.13 4.64
CA SER A 30 4.96 1.73 6.03
C SER A 30 5.95 0.66 6.50
N ARG A 31 6.25 -0.32 5.62
CA ARG A 31 7.17 -1.42 5.91
C ARG A 31 7.84 -1.90 4.63
N GLY A 32 9.04 -2.48 4.76
CA GLY A 32 9.76 -3.11 3.67
C GLY A 32 10.66 -2.13 2.92
N ARG A 33 11.13 -2.55 1.74
CA ARG A 33 12.06 -1.76 0.94
C ARG A 33 11.81 -2.01 -0.54
N LEU A 34 11.73 -0.90 -1.28
CA LEU A 34 11.69 -0.90 -2.73
C LEU A 34 12.85 -0.05 -3.26
N ARG A 35 13.23 -0.27 -4.51
CA ARG A 35 14.02 0.73 -5.22
C ARG A 35 13.15 1.95 -5.49
N LYS A 36 13.79 3.10 -5.61
CA LYS A 36 13.10 4.38 -5.85
C LYS A 36 12.17 4.32 -7.07
N GLN A 37 12.65 3.75 -8.18
CA GLN A 37 11.87 3.65 -9.42
C GLN A 37 10.63 2.75 -9.26
N ASP A 38 10.75 1.62 -8.57
CA ASP A 38 9.62 0.72 -8.33
C ASP A 38 8.55 1.38 -7.45
N PHE A 39 8.98 2.15 -6.45
CA PHE A 39 8.08 2.93 -5.60
C PHE A 39 7.39 4.07 -6.38
N GLU A 40 8.11 4.77 -7.26
CA GLU A 40 7.53 5.82 -8.13
C GLU A 40 6.47 5.23 -9.05
N VAL A 41 6.75 4.12 -9.74
CA VAL A 41 5.77 3.44 -10.61
C VAL A 41 4.52 3.01 -9.83
N ALA A 42 4.71 2.39 -8.67
CA ALA A 42 3.61 1.94 -7.84
C ALA A 42 2.75 3.10 -7.32
N THR A 43 3.37 4.19 -6.86
CA THR A 43 2.65 5.36 -6.34
C THR A 43 1.97 6.17 -7.43
N ASP A 44 2.56 6.29 -8.62
CA ASP A 44 1.92 6.94 -9.78
C ASP A 44 0.68 6.17 -10.25
N TRP A 45 0.75 4.83 -10.28
CA TRP A 45 -0.43 4.01 -10.51
C TRP A 45 -1.47 4.21 -9.40
N ALA A 46 -1.06 4.17 -8.13
CA ALA A 46 -1.97 4.32 -6.99
C ALA A 46 -2.70 5.66 -6.98
N ARG A 47 -2.03 6.78 -7.32
CA ARG A 47 -2.66 8.11 -7.44
C ARG A 47 -3.86 8.11 -8.38
N ASN A 48 -3.77 7.37 -9.49
CA ASN A 48 -4.84 7.26 -10.47
C ASN A 48 -5.92 6.23 -10.10
N ASN A 49 -5.66 5.38 -9.09
CA ASN A 49 -6.51 4.25 -8.71
C ASN A 49 -6.94 4.29 -7.23
N MET A 50 -6.91 5.47 -6.60
CA MET A 50 -7.24 5.65 -5.18
C MET A 50 -8.60 5.10 -4.77
N ARG A 51 -9.62 5.26 -5.62
CA ARG A 51 -10.96 4.72 -5.36
C ARG A 51 -10.94 3.19 -5.33
N LEU A 52 -10.34 2.57 -6.35
CA LEU A 52 -10.20 1.11 -6.42
C LEU A 52 -9.49 0.55 -5.18
N LEU A 53 -8.40 1.19 -4.75
CA LEU A 53 -7.65 0.77 -3.57
C LEU A 53 -8.48 0.84 -2.28
N ARG A 54 -9.26 1.91 -2.11
CA ARG A 54 -10.14 2.07 -0.94
C ARG A 54 -11.28 1.07 -0.96
N ASP A 55 -12.00 0.96 -2.08
CA ASP A 55 -13.11 0.02 -2.23
C ASP A 55 -12.64 -1.42 -1.95
N ARG A 56 -11.48 -1.81 -2.51
CA ARG A 56 -10.93 -3.15 -2.30
C ARG A 56 -10.47 -3.38 -0.86
N TRP A 57 -9.95 -2.35 -0.20
CA TRP A 57 -9.58 -2.43 1.21
C TRP A 57 -10.82 -2.65 2.08
N ASP A 58 -11.87 -1.86 1.86
CA ASP A 58 -13.13 -1.93 2.60
C ASP A 58 -13.84 -3.28 2.37
N GLU A 59 -13.81 -3.82 1.14
CA GLU A 59 -14.32 -5.17 0.85
C GLU A 59 -13.61 -6.29 1.63
N LEU A 60 -12.33 -6.12 1.92
CA LEU A 60 -11.49 -7.15 2.53
C LEU A 60 -11.35 -7.03 4.04
N ASN A 61 -11.57 -5.83 4.60
CA ASN A 61 -11.32 -5.51 6.00
C ASN A 61 -12.48 -4.79 6.72
N GLY A 62 -13.57 -4.49 6.02
CA GLY A 62 -14.77 -3.86 6.57
C GLY A 62 -15.81 -4.84 7.09
#